data_AF-A0A956JCT2-F1
#
_entry.id   AF-A0A956JCT2-F1
#
_cell.length_a   1.000
_cell.length_b   1.000
_cell.length_c   1.000
_cell.angle_alpha   90.00
_cell.angle_beta   90.00
_cell.angle_gamma   90.00
#
_symmetry.space_group_name_H-M   'P 1'
#
loop_
_entity.id
_entity.type
_entity.pdbx_description
1 polymer ?
#
loop_
_entity_poly.entity_id
_entity_poly.type
_entity_poly.pdbx_seq_one_letter_code
_entity_poly.pdbx_strand_id
1 'polypeptide(L)'
;MPTTLGMLALLVGLGPASPGPAPPEDESPPEPPPVEGDAFTRARELHRLERYDEAAVAYAEAWVSEPAPDILYDWAQVERLSGHCEQAVPLYDRFLAMDDEGRPPPRYATLFFPEDWARMVERATQMRDQCRAELEATATAEPTSPPPEEPTPTGPATVPAAISEPAPAVDEATPG
;
A
#
# COMPACT_ATOMS: atom_id res chain seq x y z
N MET A 1 39.11 24.49 28.65
CA MET A 1 40.43 23.99 28.23
C MET A 1 40.52 24.06 26.72
N PRO A 2 41.69 24.42 26.14
CA PRO A 2 41.80 25.04 24.82
C PRO A 2 41.67 24.07 23.64
N THR A 3 41.10 24.64 22.58
CA THR A 3 40.97 24.20 21.20
C THR A 3 42.34 23.89 20.58
N THR A 4 42.54 22.69 20.01
CA THR A 4 43.72 22.39 19.19
C THR A 4 43.30 21.99 17.79
N LEU A 5 43.57 22.93 16.89
CA LEU A 5 43.44 22.87 15.44
C LEU A 5 44.53 21.93 14.89
N GLY A 6 44.14 20.80 14.32
CA GLY A 6 45.04 19.85 13.66
C GLY A 6 44.81 19.85 12.16
N MET A 7 45.53 20.72 11.45
CA MET A 7 45.56 20.81 9.99
C MET A 7 46.44 19.67 9.45
N LEU A 8 45.85 18.66 8.79
CA LEU A 8 46.61 17.60 8.12
C LEU A 8 46.45 17.74 6.60
N ALA A 9 47.60 17.95 5.95
CA ALA A 9 47.74 18.16 4.52
C ALA A 9 47.33 16.92 3.71
N LEU A 10 46.47 17.14 2.72
CA LEU A 10 46.01 16.13 1.78
C LEU A 10 46.94 16.15 0.55
N LEU A 11 47.84 15.16 0.46
CA LEU A 11 48.66 14.91 -0.72
C LEU A 11 47.85 14.07 -1.72
N VAL A 12 47.42 14.69 -2.81
CA VAL A 12 46.79 14.02 -3.96
C VAL A 12 47.90 13.40 -4.81
N GLY A 13 48.02 12.08 -4.76
CA GLY A 13 48.82 11.29 -5.69
C GLY A 13 47.95 10.76 -6.84
N LEU A 14 48.17 11.24 -8.06
CA LEU A 14 47.63 10.64 -9.29
C LEU A 14 48.55 9.49 -9.71
N GLY A 15 48.10 8.25 -9.55
CA GLY A 15 48.72 7.06 -10.14
C GLY A 15 47.99 6.64 -11.43
N PRO A 16 48.69 6.02 -12.40
CA PRO A 16 48.08 5.49 -13.61
C PRO A 16 47.21 4.27 -13.30
N ALA A 17 45.96 4.30 -13.77
CA ALA A 17 45.03 3.19 -13.66
C ALA A 17 45.47 2.03 -14.59
N SER A 18 45.78 0.88 -14.00
CA SER A 18 45.83 -0.39 -14.75
C SER A 18 44.40 -0.81 -15.12
N PRO A 19 44.13 -1.26 -16.36
CA PRO A 19 42.86 -1.90 -16.70
C PRO A 19 42.79 -3.25 -15.97
N GLY A 20 41.98 -3.32 -14.92
CA GLY A 20 41.64 -4.56 -14.26
C GLY A 20 40.85 -5.49 -15.19
N PRO A 21 40.85 -6.81 -14.95
CA PRO A 21 40.01 -7.74 -15.68
C PRO A 21 38.55 -7.30 -15.56
N ALA A 22 37.84 -7.33 -16.69
CA ALA A 22 36.43 -6.99 -16.73
C ALA A 22 35.66 -7.83 -15.68
N PRO A 23 34.76 -7.22 -14.91
CA PRO A 23 33.85 -7.98 -14.08
C PRO A 23 33.08 -8.98 -14.96
N PRO A 24 32.77 -10.19 -14.46
CA PRO A 24 31.87 -11.08 -15.18
C PRO A 24 30.60 -10.29 -15.50
N GLU A 25 30.22 -10.32 -16.77
CA GLU A 25 28.99 -9.70 -17.26
C GLU A 25 27.84 -10.28 -16.44
N ASP A 26 27.30 -9.42 -15.58
CA ASP A 26 25.92 -9.38 -15.09
C ASP A 26 25.09 -10.60 -15.50
N GLU A 27 25.29 -11.73 -14.82
CA GLU A 27 24.26 -12.76 -14.66
C GLU A 27 23.20 -12.16 -13.73
N SER A 28 22.48 -11.16 -14.26
CA SER A 28 21.25 -10.69 -13.67
C SER A 28 20.38 -11.92 -13.43
N PRO A 29 19.91 -12.15 -12.18
CA PRO A 29 19.00 -13.23 -11.86
C PRO A 29 17.89 -13.26 -12.92
N PRO A 30 17.45 -14.45 -13.38
CA PRO A 30 16.40 -14.54 -14.39
C PRO A 30 15.23 -13.68 -13.92
N GLU A 31 14.88 -12.65 -14.69
CA GLU A 31 13.72 -11.84 -14.37
C GLU A 31 12.53 -12.81 -14.25
N PRO A 32 11.73 -12.71 -13.17
CA PRO A 32 10.51 -13.50 -13.06
C PRO A 32 9.70 -13.31 -14.35
N PRO A 33 9.00 -14.36 -14.84
CA PRO A 33 8.21 -14.24 -16.05
C PRO A 33 7.29 -13.01 -15.93
N PRO A 34 7.12 -12.22 -17.00
CA PRO A 34 6.20 -11.09 -16.96
C PRO A 34 4.83 -11.62 -16.53
N VAL A 35 4.32 -11.07 -15.42
CA VAL A 35 2.95 -11.31 -14.99
C VAL A 35 2.07 -10.62 -16.03
N GLU A 36 1.75 -11.34 -17.11
CA GLU A 36 0.94 -10.83 -18.21
C GLU A 36 -0.52 -10.70 -17.75
N GLY A 37 -0.92 -9.45 -17.49
CA GLY A 37 -2.31 -9.03 -17.42
C GLY A 37 -2.35 -7.55 -17.06
N ASP A 38 -2.73 -6.70 -18.02
CA ASP A 38 -2.76 -5.23 -17.99
C ASP A 38 -2.92 -4.55 -16.61
N ALA A 39 -3.75 -5.10 -15.72
CA ALA A 39 -4.09 -4.58 -14.41
C ALA A 39 -2.88 -4.44 -13.49
N PHE A 40 -1.96 -5.42 -13.41
CA PHE A 40 -0.81 -5.30 -12.51
C PHE A 40 0.18 -4.24 -12.99
N THR A 41 0.50 -4.23 -14.28
CA THR A 41 1.35 -3.19 -14.88
C THR A 41 0.73 -1.81 -14.72
N ARG A 42 -0.57 -1.69 -14.98
CA ARG A 42 -1.34 -0.47 -14.77
C ARG A 42 -1.30 -0.03 -13.30
N ALA A 43 -1.49 -0.96 -12.35
CA ALA A 43 -1.47 -0.67 -10.92
C ALA A 43 -0.10 -0.10 -10.50
N ARG A 44 1.00 -0.71 -10.96
CA ARG A 44 2.35 -0.22 -10.69
C ARG A 44 2.61 1.16 -11.28
N GLU A 45 2.11 1.44 -12.49
CA GLU A 45 2.23 2.77 -13.09
C GLU A 45 1.42 3.81 -12.32
N LEU A 46 0.19 3.48 -11.92
CA LEU A 46 -0.64 4.36 -11.08
C LEU A 46 0.01 4.61 -9.72
N HIS A 47 0.60 3.59 -9.10
CA HIS A 47 1.37 3.70 -7.87
C HIS A 47 2.57 4.64 -8.05
N ARG A 48 3.35 4.48 -9.13
CA ARG A 48 4.48 5.37 -9.46
C ARG A 48 4.06 6.82 -9.68
N LEU A 49 2.85 7.04 -10.19
CA LEU A 49 2.25 8.36 -10.38
C LEU A 49 1.55 8.91 -9.12
N GLU A 50 1.68 8.22 -7.98
CA GLU A 50 1.04 8.57 -6.70
C GLU A 50 -0.49 8.64 -6.76
N ARG A 51 -1.09 7.97 -7.75
CA ARG A 51 -2.55 7.84 -7.93
C ARG A 51 -3.04 6.62 -7.14
N TYR A 52 -2.87 6.68 -5.83
CA TYR A 52 -2.97 5.51 -4.96
C TYR A 52 -4.35 4.85 -4.95
N ASP A 53 -5.44 5.62 -4.95
CA ASP A 53 -6.80 5.06 -5.00
C ASP A 53 -7.06 4.25 -6.28
N GLU A 54 -6.62 4.78 -7.42
CA GLU A 54 -6.75 4.08 -8.70
C GLU A 54 -5.81 2.89 -8.79
N ALA A 55 -4.62 2.99 -8.20
CA ALA A 55 -3.68 1.87 -8.09
C ALA A 55 -4.30 0.74 -7.26
N ALA A 56 -4.97 1.04 -6.15
CA ALA A 56 -5.65 0.05 -5.30
C ALA A 56 -6.72 -0.73 -6.07
N VAL A 57 -7.54 -0.04 -6.88
CA VAL A 57 -8.52 -0.70 -7.76
C VAL A 57 -7.84 -1.63 -8.76
N ALA A 58 -6.77 -1.16 -9.42
CA ALA A 58 -6.03 -1.98 -10.40
C ALA A 58 -5.30 -3.17 -9.75
N TYR A 59 -4.78 -3.02 -8.52
CA TYR A 59 -4.22 -4.14 -7.77
C TYR A 59 -5.28 -5.15 -7.36
N ALA A 60 -6.49 -4.71 -7.00
CA ALA A 60 -7.61 -5.60 -6.72
C ALA A 60 -8.01 -6.42 -7.95
N GLU A 61 -8.05 -5.79 -9.14
CA GLU A 61 -8.28 -6.46 -10.42
C GLU A 61 -7.16 -7.48 -10.75
N ALA A 62 -5.90 -7.08 -10.53
CA ALA A 62 -4.75 -7.96 -10.70
C ALA A 62 -4.84 -9.19 -9.78
N TRP A 63 -5.22 -8.98 -8.51
CA TRP A 63 -5.37 -10.07 -7.53
C TRP A 63 -6.45 -11.08 -7.90
N VAL A 64 -7.57 -10.62 -8.48
CA VAL A 64 -8.63 -11.51 -8.98
C VAL A 64 -8.13 -12.37 -10.13
N SER A 65 -7.28 -11.81 -10.99
CA SER A 65 -6.75 -12.49 -12.18
C SER A 65 -5.65 -13.49 -11.82
N GLU A 66 -4.66 -13.05 -11.06
CA GLU A 66 -3.55 -13.87 -10.61
C GLU A 66 -3.18 -13.53 -9.16
N PRO A 67 -3.65 -14.32 -8.18
CA PRO A 67 -3.33 -14.07 -6.79
C PRO A 67 -1.83 -14.26 -6.50
N ALA A 68 -1.10 -13.19 -6.19
CA ALA A 68 0.34 -13.25 -5.89
C ALA A 68 0.77 -12.39 -4.66
N PRO A 69 1.80 -12.79 -3.89
CA PRO A 69 2.24 -12.09 -2.68
C PRO A 69 2.71 -10.66 -2.95
N ASP A 70 3.40 -10.44 -4.06
CA ASP A 70 3.82 -9.11 -4.54
C ASP A 70 2.62 -8.19 -4.79
N ILE A 71 1.55 -8.70 -5.41
CA ILE A 71 0.28 -7.97 -5.58
C ILE A 71 -0.31 -7.57 -4.23
N LEU A 72 -0.40 -8.49 -3.25
CA LEU A 72 -0.93 -8.14 -1.92
C LEU A 72 -0.08 -7.11 -1.20
N TYR A 73 1.24 -7.28 -1.26
CA TYR A 73 2.17 -6.36 -0.61
C TYR A 73 2.08 -4.96 -1.21
N ASP A 74 2.11 -4.85 -2.54
CA ASP A 74 2.00 -3.57 -3.22
C ASP A 74 0.61 -2.92 -3.05
N TRP A 75 -0.46 -3.72 -3.06
CA TRP A 75 -1.80 -3.24 -2.77
C TRP A 75 -1.88 -2.66 -1.36
N ALA A 76 -1.37 -3.39 -0.35
CA ALA A 76 -1.34 -2.90 1.02
C ALA A 76 -0.54 -1.59 1.16
N GLN A 77 0.54 -1.45 0.38
CA GLN A 77 1.35 -0.25 0.36
C GLN A 77 0.60 0.95 -0.21
N VAL A 78 -0.14 0.81 -1.31
CA VAL A 78 -0.91 1.94 -1.86
C VAL A 78 -2.08 2.35 -0.96
N GLU A 79 -2.76 1.39 -0.31
CA GLU A 79 -3.79 1.71 0.68
C GLU A 79 -3.20 2.52 1.84
N ARG A 80 -2.05 2.08 2.38
CA ARG A 80 -1.34 2.83 3.43
C ARG A 80 -0.94 4.23 2.98
N LEU A 81 -0.37 4.37 1.78
CA LEU A 81 0.06 5.66 1.24
C LEU A 81 -1.12 6.62 0.98
N SER A 82 -2.33 6.08 0.79
CA SER A 82 -3.58 6.85 0.71
C SER A 82 -4.13 7.28 2.07
N GLY A 83 -3.55 6.80 3.18
CA GLY A 83 -4.11 6.96 4.53
C GLY A 83 -5.24 5.97 4.86
N HIS A 84 -5.47 4.98 4.00
CA HIS A 84 -6.50 3.94 4.14
C HIS A 84 -6.00 2.78 5.01
N CYS A 85 -5.63 3.09 6.25
CA CYS A 85 -5.07 2.12 7.18
C CYS A 85 -6.04 0.98 7.51
N GLU A 86 -7.35 1.22 7.46
CA GLU A 86 -8.38 0.17 7.65
C GLU A 86 -8.34 -0.90 6.55
N GLN A 87 -7.97 -0.50 5.33
CA GLN A 87 -7.84 -1.37 4.16
C GLN A 87 -6.46 -2.01 4.08
N ALA A 88 -5.40 -1.28 4.45
CA ALA A 88 -4.02 -1.76 4.38
C ALA A 88 -3.74 -2.92 5.36
N VAL A 89 -4.20 -2.82 6.60
CA VAL A 89 -3.96 -3.84 7.66
C VAL A 89 -4.38 -5.25 7.23
N PRO A 90 -5.63 -5.50 6.78
CA PRO A 90 -6.04 -6.86 6.38
C PRO A 90 -5.29 -7.38 5.14
N LEU A 91 -4.79 -6.51 4.27
CA LEU A 91 -3.95 -6.92 3.13
C LEU A 91 -2.57 -7.39 3.58
N TYR A 92 -1.93 -6.66 4.49
CA TYR A 92 -0.68 -7.12 5.12
C TYR A 92 -0.88 -8.40 5.90
N ASP A 93 -1.97 -8.55 6.66
CA ASP A 93 -2.23 -9.79 7.39
C ASP A 93 -2.39 -10.99 6.44
N ARG A 94 -3.02 -10.81 5.26
CA ARG A 94 -3.08 -11.85 4.23
C ARG A 94 -1.72 -12.18 3.64
N PHE A 95 -0.89 -11.18 3.38
CA PHE A 95 0.48 -11.38 2.91
C PHE A 95 1.32 -12.16 3.95
N LEU A 96 1.27 -11.75 5.22
CA LEU A 96 2.00 -12.38 6.32
C LEU A 96 1.53 -13.81 6.60
N ALA A 97 0.25 -14.10 6.37
CA ALA A 97 -0.29 -15.47 6.46
C ALA A 97 0.28 -16.43 5.41
N MET A 98 0.98 -15.93 4.38
CA MET A 98 1.68 -16.75 3.39
C MET A 98 3.10 -17.15 3.82
N ASP A 99 3.63 -16.56 4.90
CA ASP A 99 4.94 -16.91 5.43
C ASP A 99 4.93 -18.28 6.12
N ASP A 100 5.81 -19.17 5.69
CA ASP A 100 6.07 -20.46 6.34
C ASP A 100 7.46 -20.45 6.99
N GLU A 101 7.55 -19.95 8.22
CA GLU A 101 8.79 -19.84 9.00
C GLU A 101 9.90 -19.06 8.25
N GLY A 102 9.55 -17.90 7.67
CA GLY A 102 10.49 -17.10 6.88
C GLY A 102 10.74 -17.65 5.48
N ARG A 103 9.91 -18.58 4.97
CA ARG A 103 9.96 -19.08 3.59
C ARG A 103 8.76 -18.61 2.79
N PRO A 104 8.96 -18.21 1.52
CA PRO A 104 7.86 -17.91 0.62
C PRO A 104 7.06 -19.17 0.27
N PRO A 105 5.82 -19.03 -0.22
CA PRO A 105 5.05 -20.17 -0.72
C PRO A 105 5.82 -20.94 -1.80
N PRO A 106 5.64 -22.28 -1.93
CA PRO A 106 6.43 -23.10 -2.86
C PRO A 106 6.48 -22.58 -4.30
N ARG A 107 5.38 -22.00 -4.80
CA ARG A 107 5.29 -21.41 -6.15
C ARG A 107 6.16 -20.17 -6.36
N TYR A 108 6.64 -19.55 -5.28
CA TYR A 108 7.49 -18.35 -5.28
C TYR A 108 8.90 -18.63 -4.74
N ALA A 109 9.21 -19.84 -4.30
CA ALA A 109 10.50 -20.18 -3.70
C ALA A 109 11.69 -20.03 -4.66
N THR A 110 11.46 -20.06 -5.98
CA THR A 110 12.49 -19.79 -6.99
C THR A 110 12.59 -18.31 -7.38
N LEU A 111 11.58 -17.50 -7.05
CA LEU A 111 11.51 -16.09 -7.41
C LEU A 111 12.01 -15.17 -6.29
N PHE A 112 11.94 -15.64 -5.04
CA PHE A 112 12.46 -14.93 -3.88
C PHE A 112 13.56 -15.75 -3.23
N PHE A 113 14.74 -15.16 -3.09
CA PHE A 113 15.74 -15.71 -2.17
C PHE A 113 15.18 -15.63 -0.74
N PRO A 114 15.49 -16.61 0.15
CA PRO A 114 14.98 -16.62 1.52
C PRO A 114 15.23 -15.30 2.27
N GLU A 115 16.38 -14.66 2.03
CA GLU A 115 16.73 -13.38 2.64
C GLU A 115 15.88 -12.22 2.12
N ASP A 116 15.50 -12.23 0.84
CA ASP A 116 14.60 -11.22 0.27
C ASP A 116 13.19 -11.35 0.84
N TRP A 117 12.68 -12.58 0.93
CA TRP A 117 11.37 -12.84 1.51
C TRP A 117 11.31 -12.43 2.99
N ALA A 118 12.31 -12.81 3.79
CA ALA A 118 12.38 -12.43 5.20
C ALA A 118 12.37 -10.90 5.39
N ARG A 119 13.10 -10.16 4.55
CA ARG A 119 13.06 -8.69 4.55
C ARG A 119 11.68 -8.14 4.19
N MET A 120 10.98 -8.77 3.26
CA MET A 120 9.63 -8.37 2.85
C MET A 120 8.62 -8.60 3.97
N VAL A 121 8.69 -9.73 4.66
CA VAL A 121 7.87 -10.08 5.85
C VAL A 121 8.12 -9.11 7.01
N GLU A 122 9.39 -8.81 7.32
CA GLU A 122 9.74 -7.82 8.34
C GLU A 122 9.15 -6.45 8.01
N ARG A 123 9.31 -5.99 6.76
CA ARG A 123 8.77 -4.70 6.32
C ARG A 123 7.24 -4.68 6.34
N ALA A 124 6.57 -5.75 5.91
CA ALA A 124 5.12 -5.87 5.96
C ALA A 124 4.61 -5.80 7.41
N THR A 125 5.29 -6.48 8.35
CA THR A 125 4.98 -6.43 9.79
C THR A 125 5.09 -5.00 10.31
N GLN A 126 6.20 -4.31 10.03
CA GLN A 126 6.40 -2.92 10.45
C GLN A 126 5.31 -1.99 9.90
N MET A 127 4.99 -2.08 8.61
CA MET A 127 4.00 -1.19 7.96
C MET A 127 2.59 -1.46 8.50
N ARG A 128 2.21 -2.72 8.71
CA ARG A 128 0.94 -3.07 9.35
C ARG A 128 0.83 -2.50 10.76
N ASP A 129 1.88 -2.65 11.56
CA ASP A 129 1.88 -2.20 12.95
C ASP A 129 1.82 -0.66 13.04
N GLN A 130 2.45 0.05 12.10
CA GLN A 130 2.30 1.50 11.93
C GLN A 130 0.84 1.88 11.64
N CYS A 131 0.20 1.24 10.65
CA CYS A 131 -1.21 1.49 10.35
C CYS A 131 -2.12 1.22 11.57
N ARG A 132 -1.89 0.13 12.30
CA ARG A 132 -2.68 -0.20 13.49
C ARG A 132 -2.52 0.86 14.58
N ALA A 133 -1.30 1.35 14.80
CA ALA A 133 -1.06 2.43 15.76
C ALA A 133 -1.74 3.74 15.34
N GLU A 134 -1.78 4.07 14.05
CA GLU A 134 -2.51 5.23 13.53
C GLU A 134 -4.03 5.10 13.77
N LEU A 135 -4.60 3.92 13.50
CA LEU A 135 -6.02 3.65 13.78
C LEU A 135 -6.34 3.78 15.27
N GLU A 136 -5.50 3.23 16.15
CA GLU A 136 -5.66 3.38 17.61
C GLU A 136 -5.54 4.83 18.07
N ALA A 137 -4.60 5.59 17.50
CA ALA A 137 -4.43 7.00 17.80
C ALA A 137 -5.65 7.83 17.37
N THR A 138 -6.20 7.58 16.18
CA THR A 138 -7.43 8.25 15.71
C THR A 138 -8.66 7.88 16.54
N ALA A 139 -8.77 6.63 17.00
CA ALA A 139 -9.84 6.19 17.90
C ALA A 139 -9.74 6.87 19.28
N THR A 140 -8.53 7.06 19.81
CA THR A 140 -8.29 7.73 21.09
C THR A 140 -8.46 9.24 20.99
N ALA A 141 -8.23 9.82 19.81
CA ALA A 141 -8.48 11.22 19.50
C ALA A 141 -9.97 11.53 19.31
N GLU A 142 -10.88 10.70 19.85
CA GLU A 142 -12.32 10.95 19.89
C GLU A 142 -12.56 12.44 20.14
N PRO A 143 -13.44 13.06 19.33
CA PRO A 143 -13.50 14.49 19.24
C PRO A 143 -13.86 15.00 20.62
N THR A 144 -12.94 15.73 21.22
CA THR A 144 -13.31 16.77 22.18
C THR A 144 -13.98 17.89 21.39
N SER A 145 -14.99 17.55 20.59
CA SER A 145 -16.03 18.47 20.22
C SER A 145 -16.62 18.92 21.55
N PRO A 146 -16.63 20.23 21.85
CA PRO A 146 -17.40 20.70 22.97
C PRO A 146 -18.82 20.13 22.83
N PRO A 147 -19.47 19.74 23.94
CA PRO A 147 -20.83 19.22 23.91
C PRO A 147 -21.68 20.09 23.00
N PRO A 148 -22.48 19.51 22.08
CA PRO A 148 -23.36 20.28 21.23
C PRO A 148 -24.11 21.28 22.12
N GLU A 149 -23.88 22.59 21.93
CA GLU A 149 -24.74 23.59 22.54
C GLU A 149 -26.14 23.24 22.03
N GLU A 150 -26.98 22.70 22.92
CA GLU A 150 -28.36 22.39 22.61
C GLU A 150 -28.97 23.65 21.97
N PRO A 151 -29.45 23.59 20.71
CA PRO A 151 -30.17 24.71 20.14
C PRO A 151 -31.37 24.93 21.05
N THR A 152 -31.37 26.07 21.74
CA THR A 152 -32.48 26.46 22.61
C THR A 152 -33.76 26.43 21.77
N PRO A 153 -34.78 25.64 22.16
CA PRO A 153 -35.98 25.47 21.37
C PRO A 153 -36.75 26.79 21.32
N THR A 154 -36.53 27.57 20.26
CA THR A 154 -37.32 28.77 19.96
C THR A 154 -38.41 28.39 18.98
N GLY A 155 -39.56 28.03 19.53
CA GLY A 155 -40.85 28.32 18.90
C GLY A 155 -41.53 27.17 18.14
N PRO A 156 -42.83 26.95 18.36
CA PRO A 156 -43.65 26.09 17.51
C PRO A 156 -44.07 26.87 16.26
N ALA A 157 -43.76 26.37 15.06
CA ALA A 157 -44.35 26.91 13.83
C ALA A 157 -44.56 25.80 12.79
N THR A 158 -45.77 25.26 12.84
CA THR A 158 -46.66 25.00 11.69
C THR A 158 -46.11 24.12 10.56
N VAL A 159 -46.52 22.86 10.59
CA VAL A 159 -46.50 21.92 9.47
C VAL A 159 -47.64 22.28 8.51
N PRO A 160 -47.40 22.54 7.21
CA PRO A 160 -48.40 22.33 6.19
C PRO A 160 -48.25 20.94 5.57
N ALA A 161 -49.41 20.33 5.41
CA ALA A 161 -49.63 18.96 4.99
C ALA A 161 -49.30 18.69 3.51
N ALA A 162 -48.91 17.45 3.27
CA ALA A 162 -49.36 16.57 2.19
C ALA A 162 -49.30 17.07 0.74
N ILE A 163 -48.41 16.47 -0.05
CA ILE A 163 -48.75 16.07 -1.43
C ILE A 163 -48.27 14.64 -1.64
N SER A 164 -49.24 13.73 -1.80
CA SER A 164 -49.05 12.38 -2.31
C SER A 164 -48.62 12.40 -3.76
N GLU A 165 -47.57 11.65 -4.10
CA GLU A 165 -47.24 11.33 -5.49
C GLU A 165 -47.55 9.84 -5.75
N PRO A 166 -48.36 9.51 -6.78
CA PRO A 166 -48.73 8.14 -7.08
C PRO A 166 -47.66 7.45 -7.93
N ALA A 167 -47.39 6.18 -7.60
CA ALA A 167 -46.53 5.28 -8.36
C ALA A 167 -47.06 5.05 -9.79
N PRO A 168 -46.20 5.08 -10.83
CA PRO A 168 -46.51 4.46 -12.09
C PRO A 168 -46.23 2.95 -12.03
N ALA A 169 -47.22 2.23 -12.57
CA ALA A 169 -47.31 0.79 -12.66
C ALA A 169 -46.36 0.21 -13.73
N VAL A 170 -45.93 -1.05 -13.48
CA VAL A 170 -45.58 -2.15 -14.39
C VAL A 170 -45.39 -1.87 -15.89
N ASP A 171 -44.31 -2.45 -16.48
CA ASP A 171 -44.47 -3.25 -17.70
C ASP A 171 -43.44 -4.40 -17.73
N GLU A 172 -43.97 -5.61 -17.81
CA GLU A 172 -43.31 -6.90 -17.78
C GLU A 172 -43.51 -7.55 -19.17
N ALA A 173 -42.48 -7.56 -20.03
CA ALA A 173 -42.42 -8.37 -21.25
C ALA A 173 -40.98 -8.30 -21.81
N THR A 174 -40.21 -9.37 -22.03
CA THR A 174 -40.47 -10.45 -23.00
C THR A 174 -39.28 -11.43 -22.95
N PRO A 175 -39.47 -12.76 -23.02
CA PRO A 175 -38.39 -13.70 -23.35
C PRO A 175 -38.40 -14.02 -24.87
N GLY A 176 -37.21 -14.14 -25.45
CA GLY A 176 -36.98 -14.67 -26.80
C GLY A 176 -35.81 -15.65 -26.76
#